data_AF-A0A847DAB5-F1
#
_entry.id   AF-A0A847DAB5-F1
#
_cell.length_a   1.000
_cell.length_b   1.000
_cell.length_c   1.000
_cell.angle_alpha   90.00
_cell.angle_beta   90.00
_cell.angle_gamma   90.00
#
_symmetry.space_group_name_H-M   'P 1'
#
loop_
_entity.id
_entity.type
_entity.pdbx_description
1 polymer ?
#
loop_
_entity_poly.entity_id
_entity_poly.type
_entity_poly.pdbx_seq_one_letter_code
_entity_poly.pdbx_strand_id
1 'polypeptide(L)'
;MNLNSPSFRKNIIPASILILLLTLLSAHPSSAAFQLDEDTVFCCYFFISGDSPSDQDIEELSYNSGRPSYTSYKPSEIFSKKSLISEKKRIKERITAISNDPDVIWNVRLDSVDAAAIGRFTSVSNINAAIPRPTPYIGAKISENGLKYIKNNLKALTDAAPSMGQGKGAEILITLRPVHAIHEFEKRNIVEQEVTLPIRNVIFQPIKVQILDGNSLNNQSDK
;
A
#
# COMPACT_ATOMS: atom_id res chain seq x y z
N MET A 1 -4.73 -51.56 -56.66
CA MET A 1 -5.94 -51.67 -55.81
C MET A 1 -5.66 -50.99 -54.48
N ASN A 2 -6.45 -49.94 -54.23
CA ASN A 2 -6.67 -49.11 -53.03
C ASN A 2 -5.59 -48.94 -51.94
N LEU A 3 -5.08 -47.72 -51.93
CA LEU A 3 -4.48 -46.97 -50.82
C LEU A 3 -5.55 -46.71 -49.73
N ASN A 4 -5.26 -47.05 -48.48
CA ASN A 4 -5.98 -46.50 -47.33
C ASN A 4 -4.96 -45.85 -46.38
N SER A 5 -4.92 -44.52 -46.44
CA SER A 5 -4.21 -43.65 -45.51
C SER A 5 -5.01 -43.48 -44.21
N PRO A 6 -4.35 -43.37 -43.05
CA PRO A 6 -5.03 -43.02 -41.82
C PRO A 6 -5.35 -41.52 -41.83
N SER A 7 -6.63 -41.21 -41.72
CA SER A 7 -7.15 -39.85 -41.59
C SER A 7 -6.62 -39.18 -40.31
N PHE A 8 -5.73 -38.20 -40.47
CA PHE A 8 -5.35 -37.25 -39.42
C PHE A 8 -6.58 -36.41 -39.05
N ARG A 9 -7.23 -36.73 -37.93
CA ARG A 9 -8.28 -35.87 -37.36
C ARG A 9 -7.63 -34.60 -36.84
N LYS A 10 -7.81 -33.50 -37.57
CA LYS A 10 -7.49 -32.15 -37.10
C LYS A 10 -8.34 -31.88 -35.85
N ASN A 11 -7.70 -31.78 -34.69
CA ASN A 11 -8.31 -31.22 -33.48
C ASN A 11 -8.54 -29.73 -33.70
N ILE A 12 -9.64 -29.39 -34.38
CA ILE A 12 -10.11 -28.01 -34.49
C ILE A 12 -10.75 -27.71 -33.14
N ILE A 13 -10.00 -27.04 -32.26
CA ILE A 13 -10.60 -26.40 -31.08
C ILE A 13 -11.62 -25.41 -31.65
N PRO A 14 -12.93 -25.58 -31.38
CA PRO A 14 -13.93 -24.66 -31.90
C PRO A 14 -13.60 -23.24 -31.45
N ALA A 15 -13.69 -22.27 -32.36
CA ALA A 15 -13.34 -20.87 -32.11
C ALA A 15 -14.03 -20.30 -30.85
N SER A 16 -15.19 -20.84 -30.48
CA SER A 16 -15.93 -20.56 -29.26
C SER A 16 -15.14 -20.86 -27.97
N ILE A 17 -14.37 -21.96 -27.94
CA ILE A 17 -13.52 -22.32 -26.79
C ILE A 17 -12.30 -21.41 -26.73
N LEU A 18 -11.74 -21.02 -27.87
CA LEU A 18 -10.63 -20.07 -27.92
C LEU A 18 -11.07 -18.67 -27.45
N ILE A 19 -12.26 -18.21 -27.84
CA ILE A 19 -12.84 -16.94 -27.39
C ILE A 19 -13.16 -16.98 -25.90
N LEU A 20 -13.70 -18.10 -25.38
CA LEU A 20 -13.94 -18.27 -23.95
C LEU A 20 -12.62 -18.31 -23.15
N LEU A 21 -11.57 -18.95 -23.67
CA LEU A 21 -10.24 -18.92 -23.04
C LEU A 21 -9.63 -17.52 -23.09
N LEU A 22 -9.83 -16.76 -24.17
CA LEU A 22 -9.36 -15.39 -24.30
C LEU A 22 -10.10 -14.44 -23.35
N THR A 23 -11.41 -14.62 -23.12
CA THR A 23 -12.17 -13.83 -22.14
C THR A 23 -11.83 -14.21 -20.70
N LEU A 24 -11.52 -15.48 -20.42
CA LEU A 24 -11.02 -15.93 -19.11
C LEU A 24 -9.57 -15.46 -18.83
N LEU A 25 -8.72 -15.32 -19.86
CA LEU A 25 -7.36 -14.76 -19.70
C LEU A 25 -7.35 -13.22 -19.59
N SER A 26 -8.38 -12.55 -20.09
CA SER A 26 -8.53 -11.08 -20.01
C SER A 26 -9.36 -10.61 -18.82
N ALA A 27 -9.98 -11.54 -18.08
CA ALA A 27 -10.30 -11.32 -16.68
C ALA A 27 -9.00 -11.38 -15.87
N HIS A 28 -8.13 -10.38 -16.06
CA HIS A 28 -7.21 -10.03 -14.99
C HIS A 28 -8.07 -9.86 -13.74
N PRO A 29 -7.81 -10.62 -12.65
CA PRO A 29 -8.43 -10.27 -11.40
C PRO A 29 -8.08 -8.81 -11.20
N SER A 30 -9.10 -7.95 -11.07
CA SER A 30 -8.93 -6.60 -10.55
C SER A 30 -8.05 -6.79 -9.33
N SER A 31 -6.76 -6.44 -9.46
CA SER A 31 -5.78 -6.65 -8.41
C SER A 31 -6.41 -6.04 -7.18
N ALA A 32 -6.57 -6.83 -6.12
CA ALA A 32 -7.06 -6.27 -4.87
C ALA A 32 -6.08 -5.14 -4.52
N ALA A 33 -6.52 -3.90 -4.65
CA ALA A 33 -5.62 -2.75 -4.56
C ALA A 33 -4.85 -2.82 -3.25
N PHE A 34 -3.55 -2.57 -3.32
CA PHE A 34 -2.65 -2.73 -2.18
C PHE A 34 -3.11 -1.83 -1.04
N GLN A 35 -3.28 -2.39 0.16
CA GLN A 35 -3.51 -1.57 1.34
C GLN A 35 -2.21 -0.86 1.72
N LEU A 36 -2.33 0.38 2.20
CA LEU A 36 -1.22 1.14 2.74
C LEU A 36 -0.84 0.54 4.10
N ASP A 37 0.15 -0.34 4.08
CA ASP A 37 0.81 -0.95 5.23
C ASP A 37 2.33 -0.68 5.17
N GLU A 38 3.08 -1.08 6.20
CA GLU A 38 4.53 -0.90 6.25
C GLU A 38 5.24 -1.54 5.04
N ASP A 39 4.89 -2.77 4.68
CA ASP A 39 5.48 -3.49 3.56
C ASP A 39 5.24 -2.77 2.23
N THR A 40 4.03 -2.26 2.01
CA THR A 40 3.64 -1.51 0.81
C THR A 40 4.45 -0.22 0.74
N VAL A 41 4.57 0.54 1.84
CA VAL A 41 5.39 1.76 1.87
C VAL A 41 6.86 1.45 1.54
N PHE A 42 7.42 0.39 2.14
CA PHE A 42 8.78 -0.06 1.88
C PHE A 42 8.98 -0.40 0.40
N CYS A 43 8.08 -1.21 -0.17
CA CYS A 43 8.17 -1.62 -1.57
C CYS A 43 7.96 -0.44 -2.53
N CYS A 44 7.02 0.47 -2.23
CA CYS A 44 6.80 1.69 -3.01
C CYS A 44 8.04 2.58 -3.05
N TYR A 45 8.78 2.70 -1.94
CA TYR A 45 10.03 3.46 -1.92
C TYR A 45 11.03 2.91 -2.95
N PHE A 46 11.35 1.61 -2.89
CA PHE A 46 12.33 0.99 -3.80
C PHE A 46 11.84 0.94 -5.25
N PHE A 47 10.54 0.77 -5.47
CA PHE A 47 9.94 0.91 -6.79
C PHE A 47 10.22 2.29 -7.40
N ILE A 48 9.95 3.36 -6.64
CA ILE A 48 10.08 4.74 -7.12
C ILE A 48 11.54 5.20 -7.20
N SER A 49 12.38 4.80 -6.25
CA SER A 49 13.79 5.21 -6.26
C SER A 49 14.59 4.48 -7.33
N GLY A 50 14.14 3.29 -7.74
CA GLY A 50 14.86 2.40 -8.66
C GLY A 50 16.00 1.63 -7.99
N ASP A 51 16.22 1.82 -6.68
CA ASP A 51 17.22 1.10 -5.92
C ASP A 51 16.76 -0.33 -5.61
N SER A 52 17.72 -1.22 -5.35
CA SER A 52 17.43 -2.53 -4.78
C SER A 52 17.54 -2.48 -3.25
N PRO A 53 16.61 -3.09 -2.50
CA PRO A 53 16.73 -3.21 -1.06
C PRO A 53 18.00 -3.95 -0.64
N SER A 54 18.75 -3.37 0.29
CA SER A 54 19.91 -4.03 0.87
C SER A 54 19.51 -5.08 1.92
N ASP A 55 20.47 -5.91 2.31
CA ASP A 55 20.30 -6.87 3.40
C ASP A 55 20.01 -6.14 4.72
N GLN A 56 20.55 -4.95 4.93
CA GLN A 56 20.21 -4.18 6.13
C GLN A 56 18.76 -3.67 6.09
N ASP A 57 18.30 -3.17 4.94
CA ASP A 57 16.92 -2.64 4.80
C ASP A 57 15.87 -3.72 5.09
N ILE A 58 16.08 -4.92 4.56
CA ILE A 58 15.15 -6.05 4.73
C ILE A 58 15.19 -6.56 6.18
N GLU A 59 16.35 -6.50 6.85
CA GLU A 59 16.49 -6.88 8.27
C GLU A 59 15.69 -5.92 9.15
N GLU A 60 15.85 -4.61 8.92
CA GLU A 60 15.16 -3.56 9.66
C GLU A 60 13.64 -3.64 9.47
N LEU A 61 13.16 -3.86 8.23
CA LEU A 61 11.74 -4.08 7.97
C LEU A 61 11.22 -5.31 8.73
N SER A 62 11.97 -6.40 8.70
CA SER A 62 11.58 -7.65 9.38
C SER A 62 11.49 -7.43 10.89
N TYR A 63 12.51 -6.81 11.48
CA TYR A 63 12.55 -6.45 12.90
C TYR A 63 11.37 -5.56 13.29
N ASN A 64 11.12 -4.49 12.53
CA ASN A 64 10.03 -3.54 12.83
C ASN A 64 8.64 -4.17 12.68
N SER A 65 8.51 -5.15 11.78
CA SER A 65 7.25 -5.89 11.56
C SER A 65 7.05 -7.05 12.55
N GLY A 66 7.93 -7.22 13.54
CA GLY A 66 7.90 -8.36 14.47
C GLY A 66 8.14 -9.71 13.80
N ARG A 67 8.69 -9.71 12.58
CA ARG A 67 9.09 -10.92 11.85
C ARG A 67 10.50 -11.33 12.27
N PRO A 68 10.86 -12.60 12.08
CA PRO A 68 12.24 -13.04 12.26
C PRO A 68 13.24 -12.16 11.52
N SER A 69 14.16 -11.52 12.26
CA SER A 69 15.25 -10.72 11.71
C SER A 69 16.55 -11.52 11.70
N TYR A 70 17.44 -11.26 10.75
CA TYR A 70 18.74 -11.94 10.64
C TYR A 70 19.83 -10.98 11.10
N THR A 71 20.25 -11.10 12.34
CA THR A 71 21.30 -10.23 12.91
C THR A 71 22.50 -11.06 13.33
N SER A 72 23.70 -10.53 13.12
CA SER A 72 24.94 -11.10 13.69
C SER A 72 24.98 -11.06 15.22
N TYR A 73 24.08 -10.28 15.86
CA TYR A 73 24.12 -9.92 17.28
C TYR A 73 23.08 -10.65 18.15
N LYS A 74 22.18 -11.49 17.59
CA LYS A 74 21.30 -12.38 18.38
C LYS A 74 21.66 -13.86 18.16
N PRO A 75 22.52 -14.45 19.01
CA PRO A 75 23.00 -15.83 18.85
C PRO A 75 21.91 -16.90 19.05
N SER A 76 20.83 -16.59 19.76
CA SER A 76 19.73 -17.53 20.06
C SER A 76 18.78 -17.77 18.88
N GLU A 77 18.88 -16.93 17.84
CA GLU A 77 18.04 -16.98 16.65
C GLU A 77 18.96 -17.03 15.42
N ILE A 78 19.64 -18.17 15.22
CA ILE A 78 20.41 -18.43 14.00
C ILE A 78 19.41 -18.59 12.84
N PHE A 79 18.84 -17.47 12.37
CA PHE A 79 18.02 -17.46 11.18
C PHE A 79 18.93 -17.59 9.96
N SER A 80 18.68 -18.66 9.21
CA SER A 80 19.56 -19.10 8.14
C SER A 80 19.55 -18.13 6.95
N LYS A 81 20.65 -18.12 6.19
CA LYS A 81 20.74 -17.50 4.85
C LYS A 81 19.53 -17.80 3.95
N LYS A 82 18.82 -18.93 4.16
CA LYS A 82 17.59 -19.27 3.42
C LYS A 82 16.43 -18.32 3.71
N SER A 83 16.26 -17.87 4.96
CA SER A 83 15.19 -16.93 5.34
C SER A 83 15.37 -15.58 4.66
N LEU A 84 16.61 -15.08 4.65
CA LEU A 84 16.98 -13.86 3.91
C LEU A 84 16.70 -13.99 2.41
N ILE A 85 17.08 -15.12 1.79
CA ILE A 85 16.79 -15.36 0.37
C ILE A 85 15.27 -15.37 0.11
N SER A 86 14.49 -16.01 0.99
CA SER A 86 13.03 -16.04 0.90
C SER A 86 12.44 -14.64 1.00
N GLU A 87 12.92 -13.84 1.96
CA GLU A 87 12.40 -12.49 2.19
C GLU A 87 12.75 -11.53 1.03
N LYS A 88 13.98 -11.62 0.51
CA LYS A 88 14.37 -10.93 -0.73
C LYS A 88 13.46 -11.26 -1.89
N LYS A 89 13.12 -12.55 -2.06
CA LYS A 89 12.21 -13.00 -3.11
C LYS A 89 10.81 -12.39 -2.92
N ARG A 90 10.25 -12.47 -1.71
CA ARG A 90 8.95 -11.89 -1.35
C ARG A 90 8.88 -10.38 -1.64
N ILE A 91 9.88 -9.64 -1.19
CA ILE A 91 9.98 -8.18 -1.42
C ILE A 91 10.06 -7.88 -2.92
N LYS A 92 10.90 -8.59 -3.66
CA LYS A 92 11.05 -8.40 -5.11
C LYS A 92 9.74 -8.67 -5.87
N GLU A 93 9.03 -9.72 -5.50
CA GLU A 93 7.72 -10.05 -6.07
C GLU A 93 6.71 -8.94 -5.78
N ARG A 94 6.67 -8.41 -4.55
CA ARG A 94 5.76 -7.32 -4.18
C ARG A 94 6.10 -5.99 -4.86
N ILE A 95 7.38 -5.64 -4.99
CA ILE A 95 7.83 -4.48 -5.78
C ILE A 95 7.37 -4.61 -7.24
N THR A 96 7.54 -5.79 -7.83
CA THR A 96 7.10 -6.05 -9.21
C THR A 96 5.58 -5.92 -9.36
N ALA A 97 4.82 -6.43 -8.38
CA ALA A 97 3.37 -6.33 -8.38
C ALA A 97 2.91 -4.85 -8.27
N ILE A 98 3.53 -4.06 -7.39
CA ILE A 98 3.29 -2.62 -7.27
C ILE A 98 3.68 -1.87 -8.55
N SER A 99 4.75 -2.27 -9.23
CA SER A 99 5.13 -1.67 -10.51
C SER A 99 4.06 -1.84 -11.60
N ASN A 100 3.26 -2.90 -11.54
CA ASN A 100 2.18 -3.16 -12.50
C ASN A 100 0.90 -2.41 -12.13
N ASP A 101 0.64 -2.25 -10.82
CA ASP A 101 -0.50 -1.52 -10.28
C ASP A 101 -0.06 -0.70 -9.06
N PRO A 102 0.37 0.56 -9.27
CA PRO A 102 1.02 1.35 -8.22
C PRO A 102 0.03 2.02 -7.27
N ASP A 103 -1.27 1.91 -7.52
CA ASP A 103 -2.28 2.57 -6.69
C ASP A 103 -2.48 1.80 -5.39
N VAL A 104 -2.39 2.52 -4.28
CA VAL A 104 -2.52 1.98 -2.92
C VAL A 104 -3.71 2.63 -2.21
N ILE A 105 -4.45 1.86 -1.43
CA ILE A 105 -5.60 2.32 -0.66
C ILE A 105 -5.17 2.57 0.77
N TRP A 106 -5.37 3.80 1.23
CA TRP A 106 -5.27 4.14 2.64
C TRP A 106 -6.67 4.27 3.24
N ASN A 107 -6.98 3.36 4.14
CA ASN A 107 -8.22 3.34 4.87
C ASN A 107 -8.08 4.07 6.21
N VAL A 108 -8.87 5.12 6.42
CA VAL A 108 -8.84 5.95 7.62
C VAL A 108 -10.22 5.98 8.24
N ARG A 109 -10.31 5.65 9.53
CA ARG A 109 -11.53 5.81 10.30
C ARG A 109 -11.52 7.14 11.05
N LEU A 110 -12.59 7.91 10.91
CA LEU A 110 -12.86 9.08 11.74
C LEU A 110 -14.02 8.76 12.68
N ASP A 111 -13.88 9.11 13.95
CA ASP A 111 -14.93 8.92 14.95
C ASP A 111 -16.08 9.94 14.80
N SER A 112 -15.79 11.09 14.20
CA SER A 112 -16.76 12.15 13.89
C SER A 112 -16.39 12.83 12.58
N VAL A 113 -17.38 13.05 11.73
CA VAL A 113 -17.25 13.88 10.52
C VAL A 113 -17.78 15.29 10.83
N ASP A 114 -16.95 16.08 11.50
CA ASP A 114 -17.17 17.52 11.71
C ASP A 114 -15.95 18.33 11.22
N ALA A 115 -16.14 19.65 11.03
CA ALA A 115 -15.09 20.52 10.49
C ALA A 115 -13.82 20.55 11.36
N ALA A 116 -13.95 20.39 12.68
CA ALA A 116 -12.82 20.36 13.59
C ALA A 116 -12.06 19.02 13.51
N ALA A 117 -12.78 17.90 13.43
CA ALA A 117 -12.23 16.56 13.23
C ALA A 117 -11.49 16.45 11.90
N ILE A 118 -12.08 16.95 10.80
CA ILE A 118 -11.43 17.02 9.49
C ILE A 118 -10.20 17.93 9.55
N GLY A 119 -10.31 19.09 10.20
CA GLY A 119 -9.17 20.00 10.39
C GLY A 119 -8.02 19.35 11.15
N ARG A 120 -8.33 18.60 12.22
CA ARG A 120 -7.32 17.83 12.98
C ARG A 120 -6.72 16.72 12.13
N PHE A 121 -7.53 15.89 11.49
CA PHE A 121 -7.05 14.81 10.63
C PHE A 121 -6.13 15.34 9.54
N THR A 122 -6.56 16.37 8.80
CA THR A 122 -5.81 16.94 7.67
C THR A 122 -4.62 17.81 8.06
N SER A 123 -4.31 17.94 9.35
CA SER A 123 -3.07 18.58 9.78
C SER A 123 -1.86 17.72 9.37
N VAL A 124 -0.79 18.38 8.92
CA VAL A 124 0.43 17.71 8.44
C VAL A 124 0.99 16.76 9.50
N SER A 125 0.99 17.18 10.77
CA SER A 125 1.48 16.37 11.89
C SER A 125 0.69 15.09 12.08
N ASN A 126 -0.65 15.16 12.01
CA ASN A 126 -1.49 13.99 12.27
C ASN A 126 -1.49 13.02 11.08
N ILE A 127 -1.53 13.52 9.84
CA ILE A 127 -1.40 12.64 8.66
C ILE A 127 -0.04 11.94 8.65
N ASN A 128 1.06 12.68 8.87
CA ASN A 128 2.38 12.05 8.87
C ASN A 128 2.55 11.05 10.02
N ALA A 129 1.88 11.24 11.15
CA ALA A 129 1.86 10.27 12.24
C ALA A 129 0.97 9.04 11.94
N ALA A 130 -0.06 9.20 11.12
CA ALA A 130 -1.01 8.14 10.79
C ALA A 130 -0.56 7.26 9.60
N ILE A 131 0.39 7.73 8.78
CA ILE A 131 0.93 6.95 7.66
C ILE A 131 1.90 5.88 8.18
N PRO A 132 1.81 4.63 7.69
CA PRO A 132 2.71 3.56 8.11
C PRO A 132 4.18 3.92 7.88
N ARG A 133 5.02 3.54 8.84
CA ARG A 133 6.47 3.75 8.77
C ARG A 133 7.19 2.40 8.84
N PRO A 134 7.73 1.89 7.72
CA PRO A 134 8.30 0.54 7.69
C PRO A 134 9.58 0.38 8.50
N THR A 135 10.43 1.40 8.55
CA THR A 135 11.67 1.37 9.34
C THR A 135 11.95 2.73 9.96
N PRO A 136 12.88 2.83 10.93
CA PRO A 136 13.32 4.12 11.44
C PRO A 136 13.82 5.08 10.34
N TYR A 137 14.34 4.55 9.23
CA TYR A 137 14.99 5.30 8.15
C TYR A 137 14.21 5.36 6.84
N ILE A 138 13.09 4.62 6.73
CA ILE A 138 12.19 4.67 5.57
C ILE A 138 10.80 5.04 6.06
N GLY A 139 10.23 6.10 5.48
CA GLY A 139 8.91 6.62 5.80
C GLY A 139 8.10 6.98 4.56
N ALA A 140 6.95 7.60 4.80
CA ALA A 140 6.06 8.07 3.76
C ALA A 140 5.42 9.40 4.14
N LYS A 141 5.09 10.20 3.13
CA LYS A 141 4.38 11.47 3.28
C LYS A 141 3.35 11.65 2.16
N ILE A 142 2.35 12.48 2.42
CA ILE A 142 1.50 13.01 1.36
C ILE A 142 2.10 14.32 0.85
N SER A 143 2.06 14.54 -0.47
CA SER A 143 2.46 15.82 -1.07
C SER A 143 1.63 16.98 -0.49
N GLU A 144 2.19 18.19 -0.40
CA GLU A 144 1.44 19.35 0.12
C GLU A 144 0.16 19.64 -0.67
N ASN A 145 0.25 19.53 -2.00
CA ASN A 145 -0.91 19.67 -2.88
C ASN A 145 -1.92 18.52 -2.66
N GLY A 146 -1.42 17.32 -2.38
CA GLY A 146 -2.23 16.18 -1.98
C GLY A 146 -2.99 16.41 -0.68
N LEU A 147 -2.35 16.99 0.33
CA LEU A 147 -3.01 17.34 1.60
C LEU A 147 -4.13 18.36 1.37
N LYS A 148 -3.88 19.40 0.56
CA LYS A 148 -4.90 20.36 0.15
C LYS A 148 -6.06 19.68 -0.59
N TYR A 149 -5.75 18.74 -1.49
CA TYR A 149 -6.75 17.96 -2.21
C TYR A 149 -7.63 17.13 -1.27
N ILE A 150 -7.03 16.38 -0.33
CA ILE A 150 -7.78 15.59 0.67
C ILE A 150 -8.69 16.52 1.48
N LYS A 151 -8.14 17.61 2.02
CA LYS A 151 -8.89 18.59 2.82
C LYS A 151 -10.09 19.16 2.07
N ASN A 152 -9.90 19.55 0.81
CA ASN A 152 -10.97 20.13 0.00
C ASN A 152 -12.06 19.11 -0.31
N ASN A 153 -11.70 17.85 -0.61
CA ASN A 153 -12.70 16.79 -0.83
C ASN A 153 -13.50 16.49 0.42
N LEU A 154 -12.84 16.34 1.58
CA LEU A 154 -13.54 16.09 2.85
C LEU A 154 -14.45 17.27 3.25
N LYS A 155 -14.01 18.51 3.00
CA LYS A 155 -14.84 19.70 3.23
C LYS A 155 -16.05 19.76 2.29
N ALA A 156 -15.84 19.58 0.99
CA ALA A 156 -16.94 19.60 0.02
C ALA A 156 -17.98 18.52 0.31
N LEU A 157 -17.55 17.34 0.76
CA LEU A 157 -18.44 16.24 1.12
C LEU A 157 -19.23 16.53 2.41
N THR A 158 -18.63 17.17 3.41
CA THR A 158 -19.35 17.60 4.62
C THR A 158 -20.36 18.72 4.35
N ASP A 159 -20.01 19.65 3.47
CA ASP A 159 -20.89 20.75 3.08
C ASP A 159 -22.06 20.25 2.21
N ALA A 160 -21.86 19.21 1.39
CA ALA A 160 -22.86 18.67 0.45
C ALA A 160 -23.78 17.60 1.04
N ALA A 161 -23.38 16.92 2.13
CA ALA A 161 -24.16 15.87 2.77
C ALA A 161 -24.54 16.21 4.22
N PRO A 162 -25.52 17.11 4.45
CA PRO A 162 -26.08 17.35 5.79
C PRO A 162 -26.59 16.05 6.46
N SER A 163 -26.94 15.06 5.64
CA SER A 163 -27.47 13.76 6.03
C SER A 163 -26.45 12.76 6.58
N MET A 164 -25.14 12.98 6.41
CA MET A 164 -24.13 12.13 7.09
C MET A 164 -24.16 12.30 8.61
N GLY A 165 -24.92 13.28 9.13
CA GLY A 165 -25.09 13.51 10.55
C GLY A 165 -23.79 14.04 11.14
N GLN A 166 -23.69 15.36 11.29
CA GLN A 166 -22.61 15.96 12.07
C GLN A 166 -22.44 15.18 13.39
N GLY A 167 -21.22 14.68 13.65
CA GLY A 167 -20.93 13.87 14.83
C GLY A 167 -20.98 12.35 14.65
N LYS A 168 -21.34 11.81 13.47
CA LYS A 168 -21.23 10.37 13.19
C LYS A 168 -19.84 10.01 12.66
N GLY A 169 -19.38 8.81 13.00
CA GLY A 169 -18.13 8.26 12.47
C GLY A 169 -18.27 7.82 11.01
N ALA A 170 -17.17 7.91 10.27
CA ALA A 170 -17.09 7.49 8.88
C ALA A 170 -15.75 6.84 8.56
N GLU A 171 -15.76 6.04 7.50
CA GLU A 171 -14.57 5.42 6.94
C GLU A 171 -14.21 6.18 5.65
N ILE A 172 -12.94 6.55 5.52
CA ILE A 172 -12.41 7.32 4.39
C ILE A 172 -11.42 6.44 3.66
N LEU A 173 -11.72 6.12 2.41
CA LEU A 173 -10.81 5.44 1.51
C LEU A 173 -10.11 6.47 0.64
N ILE A 174 -8.80 6.61 0.83
CA ILE A 174 -7.93 7.49 0.05
C ILE A 174 -7.10 6.63 -0.88
N THR A 175 -7.32 6.73 -2.19
CA THR A 175 -6.44 6.11 -3.18
C THR A 175 -5.24 7.03 -3.39
N LEU A 176 -4.05 6.48 -3.16
CA LEU A 176 -2.78 7.15 -3.22
C LEU A 176 -1.94 6.54 -4.36
N ARG A 177 -1.21 7.38 -5.06
CA ARG A 177 -0.19 6.96 -6.03
C ARG A 177 1.19 7.40 -5.55
N PRO A 178 2.17 6.50 -5.43
CA PRO A 178 3.55 6.91 -5.14
C PRO A 178 4.09 7.66 -6.36
N VAL A 179 4.68 8.84 -6.15
CA VAL A 179 5.08 9.75 -7.23
C VAL A 179 6.57 10.06 -7.28
N HIS A 180 7.23 10.18 -6.13
CA HIS A 180 8.67 10.42 -6.05
C HIS A 180 9.22 9.97 -4.70
N ALA A 181 10.53 9.72 -4.66
CA ALA A 181 11.26 9.40 -3.44
C ALA A 181 12.17 10.59 -3.10
N ILE A 182 12.25 10.94 -1.82
CA ILE A 182 13.10 12.02 -1.33
C ILE A 182 13.98 11.52 -0.18
N HIS A 183 15.11 12.20 -0.02
CA HIS A 183 16.00 12.03 1.13
C HIS A 183 15.96 13.34 1.92
N GLU A 184 15.68 13.24 3.20
CA GLU A 184 15.64 14.39 4.10
C GLU A 184 16.28 14.03 5.43
N PHE A 185 16.54 15.05 6.24
CA PHE A 185 17.03 14.86 7.59
C PHE A 185 15.91 15.14 8.58
N GLU A 186 15.62 14.16 9.44
CA GLU A 186 14.65 14.28 10.53
C GLU A 186 15.40 14.41 11.85
N LYS A 187 15.11 15.47 12.60
CA LYS A 187 15.64 15.63 13.95
C LYS A 187 14.81 14.83 14.94
N ARG A 188 15.49 14.05 15.78
CA ARG A 188 14.86 13.24 16.84
C ARG A 188 15.57 13.44 18.15
N ASN A 189 14.80 13.41 19.23
CA ASN A 189 15.37 13.33 20.57
C ASN A 189 15.59 11.85 20.92
N ILE A 190 16.84 11.44 21.02
CA ILE A 190 17.26 10.10 21.42
C ILE A 190 18.10 10.25 22.68
N VAL A 191 17.56 9.80 23.82
CA VAL A 191 18.26 9.83 25.12
C VAL A 191 18.81 11.22 25.44
N GLU A 192 17.93 12.23 25.42
CA GLU A 192 18.24 13.64 25.73
C GLU A 192 19.19 14.33 24.73
N GLN A 193 19.56 13.67 23.64
CA GLN A 193 20.36 14.24 22.56
C GLN A 193 19.50 14.46 21.31
N GLU A 194 19.62 15.63 20.71
CA GLU A 194 19.02 15.90 19.41
C GLU A 194 19.91 15.29 18.32
N VAL A 195 19.48 14.17 17.76
CA VAL A 195 20.17 13.44 16.69
C VAL A 195 19.46 13.74 15.37
N THR A 196 20.25 14.04 14.35
CA THR A 196 19.75 14.25 12.99
C THR A 196 19.91 12.96 12.20
N LEU A 197 18.82 12.33 11.79
CA LEU A 197 18.83 11.06 11.06
C LEU A 197 18.44 11.27 9.59
N PRO A 198 19.14 10.61 8.65
CA PRO A 198 18.71 10.59 7.26
C PRO A 198 17.47 9.69 7.12
N ILE A 199 16.40 10.25 6.58
CA ILE A 199 15.15 9.55 6.30
C ILE A 199 14.89 9.55 4.80
N ARG A 200 14.64 8.35 4.29
CA ARG A 200 14.17 8.07 2.94
C ARG A 200 12.66 8.08 2.95
N ASN A 201 12.02 8.97 2.21
CA ASN A 201 10.57 9.04 2.17
C ASN A 201 10.05 8.79 0.76
N VAL A 202 9.01 7.95 0.65
CA VAL A 202 8.15 7.95 -0.52
C VAL A 202 7.08 9.03 -0.37
N ILE A 203 6.88 9.81 -1.42
CA ILE A 203 5.83 10.81 -1.48
C ILE A 203 4.66 10.25 -2.26
N PHE A 204 3.49 10.24 -1.61
CA PHE A 204 2.23 9.82 -2.18
C PHE A 204 1.40 11.03 -2.62
N GLN A 205 0.78 10.91 -3.80
CA GLN A 205 -0.21 11.83 -4.32
C GLN A 205 -1.59 11.16 -4.22
N PRO A 206 -2.55 11.73 -3.49
CA PRO A 206 -3.93 11.27 -3.53
C PRO A 206 -4.53 11.56 -4.89
N ILE A 207 -5.18 10.53 -5.44
CA ILE A 207 -5.86 10.58 -6.75
C ILE A 207 -7.38 10.43 -6.60
N LYS A 208 -7.85 9.86 -5.49
CA LYS A 208 -9.27 9.70 -5.19
C LYS A 208 -9.49 9.69 -3.68
N VAL A 209 -10.58 10.32 -3.23
CA VAL A 209 -11.06 10.28 -1.85
C VAL A 209 -12.51 9.83 -1.88
N GLN A 210 -12.84 8.82 -1.09
CA GLN A 210 -14.20 8.31 -0.93
C GLN A 210 -14.53 8.24 0.56
N ILE A 211 -15.75 8.60 0.92
CA ILE A 211 -16.26 8.44 2.28
C ILE A 211 -17.33 7.36 2.23
N LEU A 212 -17.20 6.36 3.09
CA LEU A 212 -18.17 5.32 3.32
C LEU A 212 -18.91 5.63 4.63
N ASP A 213 -20.24 5.60 4.57
CA ASP A 213 -21.08 5.82 5.74
C ASP A 213 -20.85 4.71 6.77
N GLY A 214 -20.54 5.10 8.02
CA GLY A 214 -20.27 4.19 9.15
C GLY A 214 -21.45 3.27 9.52
N ASN A 215 -22.65 3.49 8.96
CA ASN A 215 -23.80 2.58 9.10
C ASN A 215 -23.61 1.25 8.34
N SER A 216 -22.66 1.16 7.42
CA SER A 216 -22.43 -0.03 6.59
C SER A 216 -21.66 -1.14 7.32
N LEU A 217 -20.96 -0.81 8.42
CA LEU A 217 -20.13 -1.76 9.18
C LEU A 217 -20.90 -2.56 10.24
N ASN A 218 -22.06 -2.07 10.71
CA ASN A 218 -22.86 -2.77 11.72
C ASN A 218 -23.72 -3.91 11.16
N ASN A 219 -23.84 -4.05 9.83
CA ASN A 219 -24.66 -5.09 9.20
C ASN A 219 -23.87 -6.37 8.83
N GLN A 220 -22.56 -6.44 9.14
CA GLN A 220 -21.74 -7.64 8.93
C GLN A 220 -21.34 -8.35 10.24
N SER A 221 -21.65 -7.78 11.40
CA SER A 221 -21.37 -8.41 12.71
C SER A 221 -22.49 -9.35 13.19
N ASP A 222 -23.66 -9.32 12.55
CA ASP A 222 -24.85 -10.07 12.93
C ASP A 222 -25.30 -11.09 11.85
N LYS A 223 -24.35 -11.83 11.24
CA LYS A 223 -24.65 -13.04 10.46
C LYS A 223 -23.67 -14.16 10.70
#